data_AF-A0A522N8R9-F1
#
_entry.id   AF-A0A522N8R9-F1
#
_cell.length_a   1.000
_cell.length_b   1.000
_cell.length_c   1.000
_cell.angle_alpha   90.00
_cell.angle_beta   90.00
_cell.angle_gamma   90.00
#
_symmetry.space_group_name_H-M   'P 1'
#
loop_
_entity.id
_entity.type
_entity.pdbx_description
1 polymer ?
#
loop_
_entity_poly.entity_id
_entity_poly.type
_entity_poly.pdbx_seq_one_letter_code
_entity_poly.pdbx_strand_id
1 'polypeptide(L)'
;MDKLGDMALGYSVSSSAIHPAIRYTGRLASDPLSTMQAESSIIEGLGSQSGNNLSRWGDYSAMTVDPADDCTFWYTTEYLKTTGSFNWNTRIASFKFPGCQ
;
A
#
# COMPACT_ATOMS: atom_id res chain seq x y z
N MET A 1 7.21 11.72 -0.19
CA MET A 1 7.32 12.47 -1.46
C MET A 1 8.76 12.32 -1.90
N ASP A 2 8.99 12.06 -3.18
CA ASP A 2 10.34 11.91 -3.72
C ASP A 2 10.97 13.28 -4.05
N LYS A 3 12.20 13.28 -4.58
CA LYS A 3 12.95 14.49 -4.90
C LYS A 3 12.34 15.37 -6.00
N LEU A 4 11.45 14.81 -6.83
CA LEU A 4 10.75 15.55 -7.88
C LEU A 4 9.42 16.13 -7.39
N GLY A 5 9.04 15.84 -6.15
CA GLY A 5 7.77 16.27 -5.57
C GLY A 5 6.62 15.30 -5.82
N ASP A 6 6.90 14.10 -6.34
CA ASP A 6 5.88 13.11 -6.61
C ASP A 6 5.50 12.39 -5.31
N MET A 7 4.22 12.05 -5.18
CA MET A 7 3.67 11.45 -3.97
C MET A 7 3.12 10.06 -4.25
N ALA A 8 3.40 9.13 -3.35
CA ALA A 8 2.81 7.81 -3.33
C ALA A 8 1.92 7.63 -2.09
N LEU A 9 0.85 6.87 -2.24
CA LEU A 9 -0.05 6.47 -1.17
C LEU A 9 -0.35 4.98 -1.29
N GLY A 10 -0.03 4.22 -0.24
CA GLY A 10 -0.38 2.81 -0.12
C GLY A 10 -1.51 2.61 0.88
N TYR A 11 -2.41 1.66 0.62
CA TYR A 11 -3.57 1.40 1.47
C TYR A 11 -4.09 -0.03 1.32
N SER A 12 -4.84 -0.48 2.33
CA SER A 12 -5.62 -1.71 2.24
C SER A 12 -6.94 -1.49 1.52
N VAL A 13 -7.41 -2.49 0.77
CA VAL A 13 -8.72 -2.48 0.13
C VAL A 13 -9.47 -3.75 0.51
N SER A 14 -10.75 -3.62 0.84
CA SER A 14 -11.60 -4.75 1.22
C SER A 14 -13.05 -4.49 0.87
N SER A 15 -13.80 -5.55 0.63
CA SER A 15 -15.26 -5.52 0.48
C SER A 15 -15.84 -6.89 0.84
N SER A 16 -17.14 -7.08 0.64
CA SER A 16 -17.75 -8.42 0.73
C SER A 16 -17.23 -9.42 -0.32
N ALA A 17 -16.64 -8.92 -1.42
CA ALA A 17 -16.08 -9.73 -2.50
C ALA A 17 -14.53 -9.73 -2.54
N ILE A 18 -13.89 -8.85 -1.76
CA ILE A 18 -12.45 -8.64 -1.77
C ILE A 18 -11.93 -8.83 -0.36
N HIS A 19 -11.16 -9.91 -0.15
CA HIS A 19 -10.35 -10.06 1.04
C HIS A 19 -9.32 -8.92 1.13
N PRO A 20 -8.92 -8.48 2.34
CA PRO A 20 -7.90 -7.44 2.52
C PRO A 20 -6.73 -7.56 1.54
N ALA A 21 -6.73 -6.68 0.56
CA ALA A 21 -5.76 -6.58 -0.52
C ALA A 21 -4.93 -5.31 -0.34
N ILE A 22 -3.81 -5.22 -1.06
CA ILE A 22 -2.90 -4.08 -0.98
C ILE A 22 -2.88 -3.39 -2.33
N ARG A 23 -3.20 -2.10 -2.32
CA ARG A 23 -3.08 -1.24 -3.49
C ARG A 23 -2.22 -0.02 -3.18
N TYR A 24 -1.73 0.59 -4.24
CA TYR A 24 -1.10 1.90 -4.17
C TYR A 24 -1.62 2.78 -5.29
N THR A 25 -1.57 4.08 -5.05
CA THR A 25 -1.72 5.10 -6.07
C THR A 25 -0.62 6.13 -5.88
N GLY A 26 -0.53 7.05 -6.82
CA GLY A 26 0.43 8.14 -6.78
C GLY A 26 -0.08 9.37 -7.50
N ARG A 27 0.70 10.43 -7.43
CA ARG A 27 0.52 11.60 -8.27
C ARG A 27 1.86 12.27 -8.52
N LEU A 28 2.00 12.81 -9.73
CA LEU A 28 3.11 13.67 -10.09
C LEU A 28 2.93 15.06 -9.48
N ALA A 29 4.03 15.78 -9.27
CA ALA A 29 3.97 17.18 -8.86
C ALA A 29 3.16 18.06 -9.85
N SER A 30 3.14 17.68 -11.13
CA SER A 30 2.40 18.35 -12.20
C SER A 30 0.91 17.98 -12.31
N ASP A 31 0.45 16.96 -11.58
CA ASP A 31 -0.95 16.53 -11.67
C ASP A 31 -1.89 17.59 -11.10
N PRO A 32 -3.11 17.74 -11.68
CA PRO A 32 -4.12 18.65 -11.16
C PRO A 32 -4.33 18.49 -9.65
N LEU A 33 -4.53 19.61 -8.96
CA LEU A 33 -4.77 19.60 -7.53
C LEU A 33 -6.01 18.76 -7.20
N SER A 34 -5.98 18.14 -6.01
CA SER A 34 -7.05 17.27 -5.51
C SER A 34 -7.32 16.03 -6.37
N THR A 35 -6.32 15.57 -7.14
CA THR A 35 -6.40 14.31 -7.89
C THR A 35 -5.26 13.36 -7.54
N MET A 36 -5.55 12.05 -7.65
CA MET A 36 -4.56 10.97 -7.65
C MET A 36 -4.70 10.22 -8.98
N GLN A 37 -3.63 9.57 -9.42
CA GLN A 37 -3.68 8.69 -10.58
C GLN A 37 -4.50 7.43 -10.29
N ALA A 38 -4.70 6.60 -11.33
CA ALA A 38 -5.29 5.28 -11.17
C ALA A 38 -4.48 4.43 -10.18
N GLU A 39 -5.19 3.66 -9.35
CA GLU A 39 -4.56 2.72 -8.43
C GLU A 39 -3.99 1.49 -9.15
N SER A 40 -3.04 0.83 -8.51
CA SER A 40 -2.42 -0.43 -8.95
C SER A 40 -2.42 -1.43 -7.80
N SER A 41 -2.63 -2.71 -8.12
CA SER A 41 -2.61 -3.79 -7.13
C SER A 41 -1.19 -4.30 -6.88
N ILE A 42 -0.84 -4.48 -5.60
CA ILE A 42 0.40 -5.13 -5.16
C ILE A 42 0.16 -6.62 -4.88
N ILE A 43 -0.93 -6.92 -4.18
CA ILE A 43 -1.34 -8.28 -3.87
C ILE A 43 -2.84 -8.32 -3.52
N GLU A 44 -3.50 -9.37 -4.00
CA GLU A 44 -4.87 -9.71 -3.58
C GLU A 44 -4.80 -10.72 -2.44
N GLY A 45 -5.39 -10.39 -1.29
CA GLY A 45 -5.44 -11.28 -0.13
C GLY A 45 -6.28 -12.53 -0.41
N LEU A 46 -6.01 -13.60 0.32
CA LEU A 46 -6.73 -14.88 0.22
C LEU A 46 -7.53 -15.21 1.49
N GLY A 47 -7.59 -14.27 2.44
CA GLY A 47 -8.37 -14.42 3.66
C GLY A 47 -8.66 -13.10 4.35
N SER A 48 -9.56 -13.15 5.32
CA SER A 48 -9.94 -12.00 6.15
C SER A 48 -9.63 -12.25 7.63
N GLN A 49 -9.39 -11.19 8.38
CA GLN A 49 -9.32 -11.30 9.84
C GLN A 49 -10.67 -11.75 10.39
N SER A 50 -10.67 -12.81 11.21
CA SER A 50 -11.86 -13.39 11.81
C SER A 50 -11.58 -13.83 13.25
N GLY A 51 -12.58 -13.74 14.12
CA GLY A 51 -12.47 -14.06 15.54
C GLY A 51 -13.21 -13.05 16.43
N ASN A 52 -13.39 -13.41 17.70
CA ASN A 52 -14.07 -12.55 18.67
C ASN A 52 -13.14 -11.42 19.14
N ASN A 53 -13.69 -10.21 19.28
CA ASN A 53 -13.00 -9.02 19.80
C ASN A 53 -11.77 -8.56 18.99
N LEU A 54 -11.76 -8.81 17.68
CA LEU A 54 -10.71 -8.33 16.78
C LEU A 54 -11.14 -7.02 16.09
N SER A 55 -10.67 -5.88 16.57
CA SER A 55 -11.03 -4.55 16.03
C SER A 55 -9.89 -3.79 15.35
N ARG A 56 -8.63 -4.24 15.52
CA ARG A 56 -7.45 -3.56 14.96
C ARG A 56 -7.00 -4.22 13.67
N TRP A 57 -6.62 -3.41 12.69
CA TRP A 57 -6.11 -3.83 11.37
C TRP A 57 -5.23 -2.74 10.79
N GLY A 58 -4.14 -3.11 10.13
CA GLY A 58 -3.26 -2.16 9.44
C GLY A 58 -2.42 -1.30 10.39
N ASP A 59 -2.21 -1.77 11.62
CA ASP A 59 -1.34 -1.10 12.59
C ASP A 59 0.11 -1.03 12.09
N TYR A 60 0.53 -2.02 11.30
CA TYR A 60 1.85 -2.13 10.70
C TYR A 60 1.79 -1.82 9.22
N SER A 61 1.73 -0.53 8.89
CA SER A 61 1.79 -0.01 7.52
C SER A 61 2.73 1.19 7.43
N ALA A 62 3.68 1.17 6.51
CA ALA A 62 4.64 2.26 6.32
C ALA A 62 5.05 2.44 4.86
N MET A 63 5.07 3.70 4.41
CA MET A 63 5.58 4.15 3.11
C MET A 63 6.80 5.03 3.35
N THR A 64 7.94 4.71 2.75
CA THR A 64 9.17 5.51 2.84
C THR A 64 9.81 5.68 1.47
N VAL A 65 10.58 6.76 1.29
CA VAL A 65 11.45 6.94 0.13
C VAL A 65 12.83 6.39 0.47
N ASP A 66 13.48 5.77 -0.51
CA ASP A 66 14.85 5.29 -0.42
C ASP A 66 15.83 6.47 -0.42
N PRO A 67 16.63 6.69 0.63
CA PRO A 67 17.55 7.82 0.70
C PRO A 67 18.74 7.70 -0.26
N ALA A 68 18.96 6.53 -0.89
CA ALA A 68 20.06 6.34 -1.83
C ALA A 68 19.80 7.04 -3.19
N ASP A 69 18.54 7.10 -3.63
CA ASP A 69 18.16 7.72 -4.91
C ASP A 69 17.12 8.86 -4.76
N ASP A 70 16.51 8.98 -3.59
CA ASP A 70 15.42 9.89 -3.25
C ASP A 70 14.26 9.81 -4.26
N CYS A 71 14.03 8.61 -4.81
CA CYS A 71 13.06 8.28 -5.87
C CYS A 71 12.26 7.00 -5.61
N THR A 72 12.90 5.96 -5.08
CA THR A 72 12.26 4.65 -4.91
C THR A 72 11.40 4.66 -3.66
N PHE A 73 10.11 4.38 -3.82
CA PHE A 73 9.19 4.18 -2.72
C PHE A 73 9.23 2.73 -2.26
N TRP A 74 9.36 2.52 -0.96
CA TRP A 74 9.19 1.23 -0.29
C TRP A 74 7.90 1.25 0.52
N TYR A 75 7.01 0.30 0.24
CA TYR A 75 5.77 0.12 0.96
C TYR A 75 5.74 -1.22 1.69
N THR A 76 5.39 -1.17 2.98
CA THR A 76 5.19 -2.34 3.82
C THR A 76 3.80 -2.27 4.44
N THR A 77 3.05 -3.37 4.38
CA THR A 77 1.74 -3.45 5.06
C THR A 77 1.29 -4.91 5.26
N GLU A 78 0.23 -5.07 6.04
CA GLU A 78 -0.39 -6.33 6.41
C GLU A 78 -1.32 -6.87 5.31
N TYR A 79 -1.34 -8.20 5.13
CA TYR A 79 -2.38 -8.93 4.40
C TYR A 79 -2.58 -10.33 5.01
N LEU A 80 -3.65 -11.04 4.65
CA LEU A 80 -3.82 -12.43 5.06
C LEU A 80 -3.73 -13.39 3.86
N LYS A 81 -2.99 -14.48 4.06
CA LYS A 81 -2.96 -15.64 3.14
C LYS A 81 -4.12 -16.61 3.36
N THR A 82 -4.67 -16.64 4.57
CA THR A 82 -5.81 -17.47 4.96
C THR A 82 -6.62 -16.76 6.03
N THR A 83 -7.92 -17.02 6.07
CA THR A 83 -8.81 -16.43 7.09
C THR A 83 -8.45 -16.93 8.48
N GLY A 84 -8.35 -16.02 9.46
CA GLY A 84 -7.99 -16.37 10.83
C GLY A 84 -7.84 -15.17 11.79
N SER A 85 -7.42 -15.46 13.02
CA SER A 85 -7.25 -14.47 14.09
C SER A 85 -5.79 -14.04 14.20
N PHE A 86 -5.49 -12.77 13.92
CA PHE A 86 -4.14 -12.18 14.02
C PHE A 86 -3.03 -12.98 13.29
N ASN A 87 -3.38 -13.72 12.23
CA ASN A 87 -2.47 -14.50 11.39
C ASN A 87 -2.04 -13.72 10.12
N TRP A 88 -1.95 -12.39 10.22
CA TRP A 88 -1.51 -11.56 9.11
C TRP A 88 -0.06 -11.84 8.75
N ASN A 89 0.28 -11.49 7.51
CA ASN A 89 1.61 -11.59 6.91
C ASN A 89 2.01 -10.20 6.44
N THR A 90 3.31 -9.92 6.39
CA THR A 90 3.82 -8.68 5.80
C THR A 90 4.06 -8.86 4.31
N ARG A 91 3.66 -7.87 3.52
CA ARG A 91 4.11 -7.69 2.13
C ARG A 91 5.00 -6.46 2.05
N ILE A 92 6.10 -6.61 1.32
CA ILE A 92 7.01 -5.52 0.98
C ILE A 92 6.97 -5.36 -0.54
N ALA A 93 6.83 -4.12 -1.01
CA ALA A 93 6.88 -3.77 -2.42
C ALA A 93 7.70 -2.49 -2.61
N SER A 94 8.31 -2.35 -3.79
CA SER A 94 8.99 -1.14 -4.19
C SER A 94 8.55 -0.69 -5.58
N PHE A 95 8.49 0.62 -5.79
CA PHE A 95 8.18 1.22 -7.08
C PHE A 95 8.73 2.64 -7.15
N LYS A 96 8.85 3.19 -8.36
CA LYS A 96 9.25 4.58 -8.59
C LYS A 96 8.51 5.16 -9.78
N PHE A 97 8.35 6.47 -9.83
CA PHE A 97 7.81 7.13 -11.01
C PHE A 97 8.83 7.10 -12.15
N PRO A 98 8.42 6.85 -13.42
CA PRO A 98 9.35 6.75 -14.55
C PRO A 98 10.25 7.98 -14.76
N GLY A 99 9.81 9.15 -14.31
CA GLY A 99 10.55 10.41 -14.42
C GLY A 99 11.63 10.63 -13.35
N CYS A 100 11.62 9.86 -12.26
CA CYS A 100 12.58 10.00 -11.15
C CYS A 100 13.76 9.03 -11.32
N GLN A 101 14.97 9.59 -11.50
CA GLN A 101 16.21 8.86 -11.73
C GLN A 101 17.31 9.32 -10.80
#